data_AF-A0A444W080-F1
#
_entry.id   AF-A0A444W080-F1
#
_cell.length_a   1.000
_cell.length_b   1.000
_cell.length_c   1.000
_cell.angle_alpha   90.00
_cell.angle_beta   90.00
_cell.angle_gamma   90.00
#
_symmetry.space_group_name_H-M   'P 1'
#
loop_
_entity.id
_entity.type
_entity.pdbx_description
1 polymer ?
#
loop_
_entity_poly.entity_id
_entity_poly.type
_entity_poly.pdbx_seq_one_letter_code
_entity_poly.pdbx_strand_id
1 'polypeptide(L)' 'MTIISLIQKVDIAEKIKDAPDSGYQIGVVIGSFIPFLVLGGIALWMYTRAKKRAKNGN' A
#
# COMPACT_ATOMS: atom_id res chain seq x y z
N MET A 1 8.00 13.83 -13.77
CA MET A 1 7.77 12.83 -12.69
C MET A 1 6.67 13.36 -11.75
N THR A 2 5.43 13.44 -12.22
CA THR A 2 4.32 14.14 -11.51
C THR A 2 3.18 13.21 -11.11
N ILE A 3 3.10 12.02 -11.71
CA ILE A 3 1.95 11.11 -11.56
C ILE A 3 1.90 10.48 -10.16
N ILE A 4 3.06 10.16 -9.57
CA ILE A 4 3.15 9.58 -8.23
C ILE A 4 2.85 10.63 -7.14
N SER A 5 3.23 11.90 -7.37
CA SER A 5 2.99 12.98 -6.40
C SER A 5 1.50 13.32 -6.24
N LEU A 6 0.69 13.15 -7.29
CA LEU A 6 -0.75 13.39 -7.24
C LEU A 6 -1.50 12.39 -6.36
N ILE A 7 -1.00 11.16 -6.23
CA ILE A 7 -1.56 10.12 -5.33
C ILE A 7 -0.95 10.22 -3.92
N GLN A 8 0.26 10.80 -3.79
CA GLN A 8 0.97 10.91 -2.51
C GLN A 8 0.70 12.19 -1.72
N LYS A 9 0.12 13.23 -2.32
CA LYS A 9 -0.39 14.41 -1.59
C LYS A 9 -1.74 14.09 -0.94
N VAL A 10 -1.77 13.06 -0.10
CA VAL A 10 -2.87 12.88 0.85
C VAL A 10 -2.35 13.47 2.14
N ASP A 11 -2.73 14.72 2.43
CA ASP A 11 -2.43 15.33 3.71
C ASP A 11 -3.31 14.62 4.76
N ILE A 12 -2.77 13.52 5.30
CA ILE A 12 -3.46 12.62 6.23
C ILE A 12 -3.91 13.41 7.46
N ALA A 13 -3.11 14.38 7.90
CA ALA A 13 -3.45 15.26 9.00
C ALA A 13 -4.69 16.11 8.67
N GLU A 14 -4.77 16.67 7.47
CA GLU A 14 -5.94 17.44 7.03
C GLU A 14 -7.20 16.58 6.90
N LYS A 15 -7.07 15.37 6.35
CA LYS A 15 -8.19 14.41 6.26
C LYS A 15 -8.67 13.89 7.61
N ILE A 16 -7.79 13.79 8.61
CA ILE A 16 -8.15 13.43 9.98
C ILE A 16 -8.84 14.62 10.68
N LYS A 17 -8.41 15.86 10.38
CA LYS A 17 -8.98 17.11 10.93
C LYS A 17 -10.38 17.40 10.40
N ASP A 18 -10.63 17.10 9.12
CA ASP A 18 -11.94 17.21 8.47
C ASP A 18 -12.81 15.94 8.59
N ALA A 19 -12.36 14.95 9.37
CA ALA A 19 -13.08 13.69 9.52
C ALA A 19 -14.42 13.91 10.25
N PRO A 20 -15.56 13.50 9.66
CA PRO A 20 -16.88 13.69 10.27
C PRO A 20 -17.12 12.77 11.47
N ASP A 21 -16.40 11.65 11.55
CA ASP A 21 -16.50 10.67 12.63
C ASP A 21 -15.19 9.89 12.83
N SER A 22 -15.13 9.12 13.92
CA SER A 22 -13.97 8.29 14.27
C SER A 22 -13.73 7.13 13.30
N GLY A 23 -14.77 6.64 12.62
CA GLY A 23 -14.67 5.59 11.61
C GLY A 23 -13.91 6.05 10.37
N TYR A 24 -14.12 7.30 9.93
CA TYR A 24 -13.39 7.89 8.82
C TYR A 24 -11.90 8.08 9.15
N GLN A 25 -11.55 8.53 10.35
CA GLN A 25 -10.15 8.63 10.79
C GLN A 25 -9.45 7.28 10.75
N ILE A 26 -10.11 6.23 11.28
CA ILE A 26 -9.59 4.86 11.25
C ILE A 26 -9.42 4.38 9.81
N GLY A 27 -10.37 4.68 8.92
CA GLY A 27 -10.29 4.37 7.50
C GLY A 27 -9.11 5.05 6.80
N VAL A 28 -8.83 6.32 7.12
CA VAL A 28 -7.68 7.07 6.57
C VAL A 28 -6.36 6.48 7.07
N VAL A 29 -6.26 6.16 8.37
CA VAL A 29 -5.07 5.54 8.96
C VAL A 29 -4.81 4.16 8.35
N ILE A 30 -5.81 3.28 8.29
CA ILE A 30 -5.69 1.95 7.67
C ILE A 30 -5.37 2.07 6.18
N GLY A 31 -6.00 3.00 5.48
CA GLY A 31 -5.75 3.31 4.07
C GLY A 31 -4.30 3.70 3.78
N SER A 32 -3.64 4.38 4.72
CA SER A 32 -2.22 4.74 4.60
C SER A 32 -1.27 3.53 4.60
N PHE A 33 -1.70 2.37 5.11
CA PHE A 33 -0.92 1.14 5.13
C PHE A 33 -1.07 0.29 3.85
N ILE A 34 -2.08 0.57 3.00
CA ILE A 34 -2.33 -0.15 1.75
C ILE A 34 -1.10 -0.21 0.82
N PRO A 35 -0.31 0.87 0.62
CA PRO A 35 0.90 0.81 -0.21
C PRO A 35 1.90 -0.26 0.27
N PHE A 36 2.03 -0.44 1.59
CA PHE A 36 2.93 -1.45 2.15
C PHE A 36 2.40 -2.88 1.96
N LEU A 37 1.08 -3.07 2.05
CA LEU A 37 0.44 -4.36 1.72
C LEU A 37 0.65 -4.73 0.25
N VAL A 38 0.55 -3.76 -0.66
CA VAL A 38 0.82 -3.96 -2.09
C VAL A 38 2.28 -4.39 -2.29
N LEU A 39 3.24 -3.72 -1.64
CA LEU A 39 4.65 -4.11 -1.71
C LEU A 39 4.89 -5.52 -1.13
N GLY A 40 4.25 -5.87 -0.01
CA GLY A 40 4.31 -7.22 0.56
C GLY A 40 3.73 -8.28 -0.38
N GLY A 41 2.62 -7.97 -1.05
CA GLY A 41 2.03 -8.84 -2.08
C GLY A 41 2.95 -9.04 -3.28
N ILE A 42 3.59 -7.97 -3.76
CA ILE A 42 4.59 -8.04 -4.84
C ILE A 42 5.79 -8.89 -4.41
N ALA A 43 6.28 -8.73 -3.17
CA ALA A 43 7.38 -9.52 -2.64
C ALA A 43 7.02 -11.02 -2.57
N LEU A 44 5.81 -11.36 -2.12
CA LEU A 44 5.33 -12.75 -2.14
C LEU A 44 5.19 -13.30 -3.57
N TRP A 45 4.70 -12.49 -4.50
CA TRP A 45 4.62 -12.88 -5.90
C TRP A 45 6.01 -13.12 -6.52
N MET A 46 6.97 -12.25 -6.22
CA MET A 46 8.37 -12.44 -6.64
C MET A 46 8.99 -13.69 -6.02
N TYR A 47 8.78 -13.91 -4.71
CA TYR A 47 9.28 -15.09 -4.00
C TYR A 47 8.72 -16.39 -4.59
N THR A 48 7.40 -16.44 -4.81
CA THR A 48 6.75 -17.64 -5.38
C THR A 48 7.24 -17.91 -6.81
N ARG A 49 7.44 -16.86 -7.62
CA ARG A 49 7.98 -16.98 -8.98
C ARG A 49 9.44 -17.43 -8.99
N ALA A 50 10.27 -16.89 -8.09
CA ALA A 50 11.67 -17.30 -7.94
C ALA A 50 11.78 -18.76 -7.46
N LYS A 51 10.97 -19.16 -6.48
CA LYS A 51 10.90 -20.53 -5.96
C LYS A 51 10.47 -21.54 -7.05
N LYS A 52 9.53 -21.16 -7.92
CA LYS A 52 9.10 -22.00 -9.05
C LYS A 52 10.21 -22.17 -10.11
N ARG A 53 11.05 -21.15 -10.33
CA ARG A 53 12.23 -21.27 -11.20
C ARG A 53 13.31 -22.17 -10.59
N ALA A 54 13.57 -22.05 -9.30
CA ALA A 54 14.50 -22.93 -8.60
C ALA A 54 14.05 -24.40 -8.61
N LYS A 55 12.74 -24.65 -8.52
CA LYS A 55 12.17 -26.02 -8.54
C LYS A 55 12.13 -26.65 -9.94
N ASN A 56 12.04 -25.84 -11.00
CA ASN A 56 11.96 -26.32 -12.40
C ASN A 56 13.33 -26.35 -13.11
N GLY A 57 14.41 -25.94 -12.44
CA GLY A 57 15.78 -25.97 -12.97
C GLY A 57 16.56 -27.25 -12.60
N ASN A 58 15.85 -28.34 -12.30
CA ASN A 58 16.42 -29.65 -11.98
C ASN A 58 15.93 -30.69 -12.99
#